data_AF-A0AAV9VJW7-F1
#
_entry.id   AF-A0AAV9VJW7-F1
#
_cell.length_a   1.000
_cell.length_b   1.000
_cell.length_c   1.000
_cell.angle_alpha   90.00
_cell.angle_beta   90.00
_cell.angle_gamma   90.00
#
_symmetry.space_group_name_H-M   'P 1'
#
loop_
_entity.id
_entity.type
_entity.pdbx_description
1 polymer ?
#
loop_
_entity_poly.entity_id
_entity_poly.type
_entity_poly.pdbx_seq_one_letter_code
_entity_poly.pdbx_strand_id
1 'polypeptide(L)'
;MPSKQSISTAPHVLNFTGSTSLRHRLVQATLTGKPIKITSIRSGSLTPGLLPHEISFLRLLDSLTNGGVFQISETGTTLLYKPGLIGHTPSPNSATSSASKIIRHDISAESSIRGVTYFLEPTCILAPFSKSPFHVVFSGPGCVTSATQADYSVDTFRTAILPLYAHFNIIAKLECRITKRSCSPGGGGEVSLTFGHQIRLPPTLHLRNPGRVKRIRGVSYTIGVSAGNNQRMIHAAREVLNQFINDIYIYSEVVGRAPGADGGKRGTPGFGMSLVATSSTDCMYSADWGSSADVIMTPEEIGRGCALRLLEEITKGGCVQRIGVKTVVSLMMMGSEDVGRVVLGKGIFEEDFVGHLRDWKAFGCGEVLVKEWNGSEGLAGGGMGGMDEGQLISLGVVGKGVGNVGRKVA
;
A
#
# COMPACT_ATOMS: atom_id res chain seq x y z
N MET A 1 -27.16 -4.08 50.63
CA MET A 1 -25.91 -4.48 49.96
C MET A 1 -26.21 -4.63 48.47
N PRO A 2 -25.77 -3.71 47.59
CA PRO A 2 -25.99 -3.88 46.17
C PRO A 2 -24.94 -4.84 45.60
N SER A 3 -25.44 -5.78 44.80
CA SER A 3 -24.68 -6.82 44.10
C SER A 3 -23.62 -6.21 43.19
N LYS A 4 -22.36 -6.59 43.40
CA LYS A 4 -21.27 -6.33 42.47
C LYS A 4 -21.58 -7.01 41.14
N GLN A 5 -21.96 -6.23 40.12
CA GLN A 5 -21.95 -6.69 38.74
C GLN A 5 -20.50 -7.07 38.39
N SER A 6 -20.30 -8.34 38.06
CA SER A 6 -19.04 -8.83 37.52
C SER A 6 -18.81 -8.16 36.17
N ILE A 7 -17.88 -7.21 36.13
CA ILE A 7 -17.36 -6.66 34.89
C ILE A 7 -16.67 -7.83 34.18
N SER A 8 -17.34 -8.37 33.16
CA SER A 8 -16.79 -9.36 32.24
C SER A 8 -15.48 -8.82 31.66
N THR A 9 -14.35 -9.38 32.09
CA THR A 9 -12.99 -9.11 31.59
C THR A 9 -12.72 -9.81 30.26
N ALA A 10 -13.74 -9.99 29.41
CA ALA A 10 -13.55 -10.47 28.06
C ALA A 10 -13.20 -9.28 27.16
N PRO A 11 -12.10 -9.33 26.37
CA PRO A 11 -11.78 -8.24 25.47
C PRO A 11 -12.94 -8.02 24.49
N HIS A 12 -13.47 -6.80 24.45
CA HIS A 12 -14.60 -6.44 23.60
C HIS A 12 -14.23 -6.66 22.13
N VAL A 13 -14.83 -7.69 21.52
CA VAL A 13 -14.61 -8.03 20.10
C VAL A 13 -15.37 -7.05 19.22
N LEU A 14 -14.68 -6.38 18.30
CA LEU A 14 -15.33 -5.50 17.33
C LEU A 14 -15.96 -6.33 16.21
N ASN A 15 -17.24 -6.08 15.93
CA ASN A 15 -17.97 -6.77 14.87
C ASN A 15 -18.00 -5.90 13.61
N PHE A 16 -17.58 -6.47 12.49
CA PHE A 16 -17.65 -5.85 11.17
C PHE A 16 -18.44 -6.77 10.23
N THR A 17 -18.99 -6.18 9.18
CA THR A 17 -19.75 -6.91 8.15
C THR A 17 -19.13 -6.71 6.77
N GLY A 18 -19.22 -7.74 5.94
CA GLY A 18 -18.79 -7.71 4.54
C GLY A 18 -17.29 -7.89 4.33
N SER A 19 -16.91 -8.05 3.06
CA SER A 19 -15.53 -8.26 2.62
C SER A 19 -14.80 -6.97 2.23
N THR A 20 -15.47 -5.83 2.25
CA THR A 20 -14.86 -4.54 1.88
C THR A 20 -13.75 -4.16 2.87
N SER A 21 -12.62 -3.69 2.34
CA SER A 21 -11.44 -3.28 3.11
C SER A 21 -10.90 -4.33 4.11
N LEU A 22 -11.10 -5.63 3.85
CA LEU A 22 -10.67 -6.73 4.71
C LEU A 22 -9.21 -6.60 5.18
N ARG A 23 -8.29 -6.32 4.23
CA ARG A 23 -6.86 -6.13 4.52
C ARG A 23 -6.59 -4.99 5.52
N HIS A 24 -7.30 -3.88 5.38
CA HIS A 24 -7.06 -2.70 6.22
C HIS A 24 -7.62 -2.92 7.63
N ARG A 25 -8.79 -3.56 7.76
CA ARG A 25 -9.36 -3.95 9.07
C ARG A 25 -8.45 -4.91 9.83
N LEU A 26 -7.87 -5.88 9.14
CA LEU A 26 -6.91 -6.81 9.73
C LEU A 26 -5.65 -6.08 10.21
N VAL A 27 -5.06 -5.22 9.37
CA VAL A 27 -3.90 -4.40 9.75
C VAL A 27 -4.21 -3.48 10.94
N GLN A 28 -5.35 -2.79 10.93
CA GLN A 28 -5.81 -1.93 12.03
C GLN A 28 -6.00 -2.73 13.33
N ALA A 29 -6.57 -3.93 13.24
CA ALA A 29 -6.68 -4.83 14.38
C ALA A 29 -5.32 -5.24 14.93
N THR A 30 -4.36 -5.58 14.05
CA THR A 30 -2.98 -5.91 14.44
C THR A 30 -2.27 -4.74 15.10
N LEU A 31 -2.42 -3.51 14.56
CA LEU A 31 -1.80 -2.30 15.11
C LEU A 31 -2.40 -1.91 16.47
N THR A 32 -3.71 -2.10 16.66
CA THR A 32 -4.42 -1.70 17.87
C THR A 32 -4.49 -2.80 18.94
N GLY A 33 -4.13 -4.04 18.60
CA GLY A 33 -4.25 -5.19 19.48
C GLY A 33 -5.69 -5.58 19.81
N LYS A 34 -6.68 -5.10 19.05
CA LYS A 34 -8.10 -5.35 19.31
C LYS A 34 -8.61 -6.56 18.51
N PRO A 35 -9.28 -7.53 19.15
CA PRO A 35 -9.87 -8.65 18.45
C PRO A 35 -11.06 -8.21 17.61
N ILE A 36 -11.19 -8.78 16.40
CA ILE A 36 -12.26 -8.46 15.47
C ILE A 36 -12.97 -9.73 14.97
N LYS A 37 -14.27 -9.60 14.71
CA LYS A 37 -15.09 -10.62 14.05
C LYS A 37 -15.72 -10.00 12.81
N ILE A 38 -15.47 -10.61 11.66
CA ILE A 38 -16.02 -10.18 10.37
C ILE A 38 -17.04 -11.22 9.93
N THR A 39 -18.29 -10.81 9.77
CA THR A 39 -19.40 -11.67 9.32
C THR A 39 -19.86 -11.30 7.92
N SER A 40 -20.62 -12.20 7.30
CA SER A 40 -21.25 -11.99 6.00
C SER A 40 -20.26 -11.71 4.85
N ILE A 41 -19.13 -12.42 4.83
CA ILE A 41 -18.16 -12.35 3.75
C ILE A 41 -18.75 -13.06 2.52
N ARG A 42 -19.21 -12.26 1.55
CA ARG A 42 -19.78 -12.72 0.26
C ARG A 42 -20.91 -13.76 0.40
N SER A 43 -21.73 -13.65 1.45
CA SER A 43 -22.81 -14.62 1.70
C SER A 43 -23.85 -14.72 0.58
N GLY A 44 -24.02 -13.67 -0.23
CA GLY A 44 -24.94 -13.66 -1.38
C GLY A 44 -24.29 -13.93 -2.74
N SER A 45 -22.99 -14.25 -2.80
CA SER A 45 -22.28 -14.53 -4.05
C SER A 45 -22.35 -16.01 -4.42
N LEU A 46 -22.17 -16.33 -5.71
CA LEU A 46 -22.05 -17.71 -6.21
C LEU A 46 -20.88 -18.46 -5.56
N THR A 47 -19.80 -17.74 -5.24
CA THR A 47 -18.64 -18.23 -4.49
C THR A 47 -18.62 -17.58 -3.09
N PRO A 48 -19.30 -18.17 -2.10
CA PRO A 48 -19.37 -17.61 -0.76
C PRO A 48 -18.02 -17.72 -0.03
N GLY A 49 -17.77 -16.78 0.87
CA GLY A 49 -16.62 -16.81 1.77
C GLY A 49 -15.37 -16.08 1.28
N LEU A 50 -14.24 -16.46 1.87
CA LEU A 50 -12.92 -15.88 1.63
C LEU A 50 -12.35 -16.32 0.28
N LEU A 51 -11.77 -15.37 -0.45
CA LEU A 51 -11.09 -15.64 -1.70
C LEU A 51 -9.65 -16.15 -1.45
N PRO A 52 -9.05 -16.88 -2.41
CA PRO A 52 -7.70 -17.43 -2.25
C PRO A 52 -6.63 -16.38 -1.87
N HIS A 53 -6.71 -15.17 -2.43
CA HIS A 53 -5.77 -14.08 -2.11
C HIS A 53 -5.97 -13.53 -0.68
N GLU A 54 -7.18 -13.60 -0.15
CA GLU A 54 -7.47 -13.22 1.24
C GLU A 54 -6.93 -14.27 2.21
N ILE A 55 -7.09 -15.56 1.89
CA ILE A 55 -6.51 -16.66 2.67
C ILE A 55 -4.97 -16.59 2.66
N SER A 56 -4.37 -16.32 1.49
CA SER A 56 -2.93 -16.09 1.38
C SER A 56 -2.49 -14.89 2.25
N PHE A 57 -3.29 -13.82 2.31
CA PHE A 57 -3.00 -12.67 3.16
C PHE A 57 -3.10 -13.01 4.65
N LEU A 58 -4.06 -13.85 5.06
CA LEU A 58 -4.14 -14.34 6.44
C LEU A 58 -2.89 -15.16 6.82
N ARG A 59 -2.41 -16.03 5.93
CA ARG A 59 -1.16 -16.79 6.13
C ARG A 59 0.06 -15.87 6.23
N LEU A 60 0.11 -14.83 5.41
CA LEU A 60 1.15 -13.80 5.51
C LEU A 60 1.10 -13.11 6.88
N LEU A 61 -0.09 -12.66 7.31
CA LEU A 61 -0.26 -11.98 8.58
C LEU A 61 0.10 -12.88 9.77
N ASP A 62 -0.23 -14.16 9.70
CA ASP A 62 0.19 -15.18 10.68
C ASP A 62 1.72 -15.32 10.72
N SER A 63 2.40 -15.30 9.57
CA SER A 63 3.87 -15.37 9.52
C SER A 63 4.57 -14.10 10.04
N LEU A 64 3.90 -12.94 9.94
CA LEU A 64 4.42 -11.64 10.37
C LEU A 64 4.16 -11.35 11.85
N THR A 65 3.17 -12.02 12.45
CA THR A 65 2.75 -11.82 13.84
C THR A 65 3.09 -13.04 14.69
N ASN A 66 3.19 -12.86 15.99
CA ASN A 66 3.39 -13.96 16.93
C ASN A 66 2.23 -14.02 17.93
N GLY A 67 1.62 -15.19 18.07
CA GLY A 67 0.46 -15.42 18.94
C GLY A 67 -0.87 -14.92 18.38
N GLY A 68 -0.93 -14.63 17.06
CA GLY A 68 -2.20 -14.35 16.39
C GLY A 68 -3.05 -15.62 16.32
N VAL A 69 -4.36 -15.48 16.50
CA VAL A 69 -5.31 -16.61 16.36
C VAL A 69 -6.34 -16.24 15.31
N PHE A 70 -6.41 -17.05 14.26
CA PHE A 70 -7.41 -16.97 13.21
C PHE A 70 -8.38 -18.14 13.33
N GLN A 71 -9.68 -17.85 13.41
CA GLN A 71 -10.73 -18.86 13.37
C GLN A 71 -11.64 -18.56 12.19
N ILE A 72 -11.70 -19.49 11.24
CA ILE A 72 -12.50 -19.38 10.03
C ILE A 72 -13.67 -20.35 10.18
N SER A 73 -14.89 -19.91 9.89
CA SER A 73 -16.06 -20.79 9.85
C SER A 73 -15.93 -21.82 8.72
N GLU A 74 -16.60 -22.97 8.84
CA GLU A 74 -16.60 -24.02 7.81
C GLU A 74 -17.01 -23.48 6.42
N THR A 75 -17.96 -22.55 6.36
CA THR A 75 -18.41 -21.89 5.13
C THR A 75 -17.52 -20.73 4.66
N GLY A 76 -16.46 -20.39 5.40
CA GLY A 76 -15.58 -19.25 5.10
C GLY A 76 -16.23 -17.86 5.17
N THR A 77 -17.51 -17.76 5.56
CA THR A 77 -18.27 -16.49 5.59
C THR A 77 -18.05 -15.66 6.85
N THR A 78 -17.49 -16.26 7.91
CA THR A 78 -17.16 -15.61 9.16
C THR A 78 -15.70 -15.82 9.53
N LEU A 79 -15.01 -14.74 9.89
CA LEU A 79 -13.62 -14.73 10.35
C LEU A 79 -13.53 -14.07 11.72
N LEU A 80 -13.01 -14.78 12.71
CA LEU A 80 -12.58 -14.20 13.99
C LEU A 80 -11.06 -14.09 14.00
N TYR A 81 -10.55 -12.88 14.22
CA TYR A 81 -9.14 -12.59 14.32
C TYR A 81 -8.83 -12.01 15.71
N LYS A 82 -7.94 -12.69 16.43
CA LYS A 82 -7.33 -12.16 17.66
C LYS A 82 -5.87 -11.80 17.34
N PRO A 83 -5.52 -10.51 17.32
CA PRO A 83 -4.19 -10.08 16.93
C PRO A 83 -3.13 -10.49 17.96
N GLY A 84 -1.95 -10.84 17.45
CA GLY A 84 -0.74 -11.09 18.22
C GLY A 84 0.22 -9.89 18.19
N LEU A 85 1.43 -10.09 18.68
CA LEU A 85 2.49 -9.08 18.62
C LEU A 85 3.13 -9.04 17.22
N ILE A 86 3.50 -7.85 16.76
CA ILE A 86 4.15 -7.67 15.46
C ILE A 86 5.64 -7.97 15.58
N GLY A 87 6.10 -8.96 14.84
CA GLY A 87 7.50 -9.39 14.85
C GLY A 87 7.65 -10.88 15.15
N HIS A 88 8.64 -11.49 14.52
CA HIS A 88 9.04 -12.85 14.82
C HIS A 88 9.98 -12.84 16.04
N THR A 89 9.84 -13.81 16.93
CA THR A 89 10.91 -14.09 17.90
C THR A 89 12.08 -14.75 17.15
N PRO A 90 13.34 -14.45 17.49
CA PRO A 90 14.44 -15.35 17.16
C PRO A 90 14.09 -16.72 17.74
N SER A 91 14.22 -17.79 16.96
CA SER A 91 14.05 -19.15 17.49
C SER A 91 14.98 -19.33 18.70
N PRO A 92 14.48 -19.87 19.83
CA PRO A 92 15.30 -20.08 21.04
C PRO A 92 16.49 -21.02 20.82
N ASN A 93 16.56 -21.72 19.67
CA ASN A 93 17.64 -22.65 19.33
C ASN A 93 18.70 -22.07 18.38
N SER A 94 18.66 -20.78 18.02
CA SER A 94 19.71 -20.17 17.21
C SER A 94 20.54 -19.21 18.06
N ALA A 95 21.74 -19.65 18.44
CA ALA A 95 22.74 -18.91 19.20
C ALA A 95 23.34 -17.69 18.45
N THR A 96 22.64 -17.15 17.43
CA THR A 96 23.04 -15.94 16.71
C THR A 96 21.96 -14.87 16.90
N SER A 97 22.10 -14.12 17.99
CA SER A 97 21.15 -13.19 18.59
C SER A 97 20.93 -11.86 17.84
N SER A 98 21.07 -11.83 16.50
CA SER A 98 20.94 -10.58 15.72
C SER A 98 20.56 -10.73 14.24
N ALA A 99 20.37 -11.95 13.73
CA ALA A 99 20.02 -12.16 12.32
C ALA A 99 18.49 -12.09 12.08
N SER A 100 18.07 -11.16 11.22
CA SER A 100 16.70 -11.07 10.70
C SER A 100 16.33 -12.38 9.99
N LYS A 101 15.28 -13.08 10.44
CA LYS A 101 14.79 -14.27 9.73
C LYS A 101 14.18 -13.82 8.41
N ILE A 102 14.60 -14.44 7.31
CA ILE A 102 13.97 -14.23 6.01
C ILE A 102 12.62 -14.94 6.00
N ILE A 103 11.53 -14.18 5.93
CA ILE A 103 10.17 -14.73 5.80
C ILE A 103 9.92 -14.91 4.31
N ARG A 104 9.76 -16.16 3.87
CA ARG A 104 9.36 -16.47 2.49
C ARG A 104 7.86 -16.72 2.47
N HIS A 105 7.13 -15.90 1.71
CA HIS A 105 5.70 -16.05 1.51
C HIS A 105 5.44 -16.51 0.08
N ASP A 106 4.90 -17.71 -0.05
CA ASP A 106 4.55 -18.30 -1.35
C ASP A 106 3.09 -17.98 -1.72
N ILE A 107 2.92 -17.26 -2.82
CA ILE A 107 1.62 -16.83 -3.34
C ILE A 107 1.11 -17.87 -4.33
N SER A 108 0.05 -18.58 -3.94
CA SER A 108 -0.60 -19.61 -4.75
C SER A 108 -1.13 -19.06 -6.08
N ALA A 109 -1.16 -19.89 -7.12
CA ALA A 109 -1.56 -19.50 -8.48
C ALA A 109 -2.98 -18.92 -8.55
N GLU A 110 -3.90 -19.41 -7.71
CA GLU A 110 -5.29 -18.92 -7.63
C GLU A 110 -5.40 -17.47 -7.13
N SER A 111 -4.33 -16.93 -6.53
CA SER A 111 -4.25 -15.54 -6.08
C SER A 111 -3.73 -14.58 -7.16
N SER A 112 -3.42 -15.08 -8.37
CA SER A 112 -2.84 -14.30 -9.49
C SER A 112 -3.78 -13.20 -10.06
N ILE A 113 -5.02 -13.15 -9.60
CA ILE A 113 -5.98 -12.07 -9.92
C ILE A 113 -5.54 -10.74 -9.31
N ARG A 114 -4.77 -10.76 -8.22
CA ARG A 114 -4.30 -9.57 -7.50
C ARG A 114 -2.80 -9.37 -7.70
N GLY A 115 -2.38 -8.11 -7.70
CA GLY A 115 -0.96 -7.73 -7.73
C GLY A 115 -0.28 -8.03 -6.40
N VAL A 116 1.05 -8.21 -6.42
CA VAL A 116 1.87 -8.39 -5.21
C VAL A 116 1.79 -7.19 -4.26
N THR A 117 1.48 -6.01 -4.80
CA THR A 117 1.25 -4.77 -4.04
C THR A 117 0.10 -4.87 -3.05
N TYR A 118 -0.87 -5.77 -3.30
CA TYR A 118 -1.92 -6.13 -2.35
C TYR A 118 -1.36 -6.63 -1.00
N PHE A 119 -0.23 -7.34 -1.03
CA PHE A 119 0.46 -7.88 0.13
C PHE A 119 1.55 -6.93 0.66
N LEU A 120 2.22 -6.19 -0.23
CA LEU A 120 3.30 -5.26 0.15
C LEU A 120 2.80 -4.06 0.95
N GLU A 121 1.67 -3.45 0.56
CA GLU A 121 1.08 -2.29 1.23
C GLU A 121 0.79 -2.54 2.72
N PRO A 122 0.01 -3.57 3.10
CA PRO A 122 -0.24 -3.87 4.51
C PRO A 122 1.03 -4.29 5.26
N THR A 123 1.96 -5.00 4.60
CA THR A 123 3.24 -5.38 5.21
C THR A 123 4.07 -4.15 5.57
N CYS A 124 4.12 -3.14 4.70
CA CYS A 124 4.86 -1.91 4.96
C CYS A 124 4.22 -1.02 6.02
N ILE A 125 2.88 -1.04 6.15
CA ILE A 125 2.22 -0.33 7.27
C ILE A 125 2.58 -0.99 8.61
N LEU A 126 2.69 -2.31 8.67
CA LEU A 126 3.03 -3.05 9.89
C LEU A 126 4.54 -3.01 10.22
N ALA A 127 5.40 -3.00 9.20
CA ALA A 127 6.84 -3.15 9.35
C ALA A 127 7.49 -2.19 10.37
N PRO A 128 7.23 -0.86 10.34
CA PRO A 128 7.83 0.11 11.27
C PRO A 128 7.58 -0.21 12.75
N PHE A 129 6.45 -0.87 13.06
CA PHE A 129 5.98 -1.16 14.42
C PHE A 129 6.38 -2.55 14.91
N SER A 130 7.23 -3.26 14.17
CA SER A 130 7.69 -4.58 14.55
C SER A 130 8.88 -4.52 15.52
N LYS A 131 9.08 -5.61 16.28
CA LYS A 131 10.21 -5.70 17.22
C LYS A 131 11.58 -5.84 16.53
N SER A 132 11.64 -6.55 15.40
CA SER A 132 12.86 -6.85 14.64
C SER A 132 12.73 -6.34 13.20
N PRO A 133 13.85 -6.13 12.47
CA PRO A 133 13.79 -5.85 11.04
C PRO A 133 12.92 -6.85 10.28
N PHE A 134 12.20 -6.39 9.27
CA PHE A 134 11.45 -7.26 8.36
C PHE A 134 12.28 -7.53 7.12
N HIS A 135 12.43 -8.80 6.77
CA HIS A 135 12.95 -9.20 5.47
C HIS A 135 12.01 -10.25 4.89
N VAL A 136 11.11 -9.80 4.01
CA VAL A 136 10.05 -10.63 3.43
C VAL A 136 10.32 -10.82 1.95
N VAL A 137 10.36 -12.07 1.51
CA VAL A 137 10.47 -12.45 0.09
C VAL A 137 9.13 -13.02 -0.34
N PHE A 138 8.48 -12.32 -1.26
CA PHE A 138 7.26 -12.77 -1.93
C PHE A 138 7.67 -13.52 -3.18
N SER A 139 7.40 -14.82 -3.21
CA SER A 139 7.62 -15.68 -4.36
C SER A 139 6.32 -16.39 -4.72
N GLY A 140 6.29 -17.07 -5.86
CA GLY A 140 5.23 -18.03 -6.15
C GLY A 140 4.56 -17.86 -7.50
N PRO A 141 3.81 -18.88 -7.93
CA PRO A 141 3.16 -18.92 -9.23
C PRO A 141 2.04 -17.88 -9.40
N GLY A 142 1.53 -17.29 -8.32
CA GLY A 142 0.55 -16.20 -8.35
C GLY A 142 1.14 -14.80 -8.07
N CYS A 143 2.46 -14.68 -7.92
CA CYS A 143 3.08 -13.37 -7.70
C CYS A 143 3.11 -12.58 -9.01
N VAL A 144 2.26 -11.55 -9.12
CA VAL A 144 2.19 -10.61 -10.25
C VAL A 144 2.82 -9.28 -9.87
N THR A 145 3.87 -8.87 -10.58
CA THR A 145 4.57 -7.60 -10.31
C THR A 145 4.09 -6.41 -11.16
N SER A 146 3.38 -6.68 -12.26
CA SER A 146 2.82 -5.68 -13.14
C SER A 146 1.59 -5.00 -12.53
N ALA A 147 1.21 -3.84 -13.06
CA ALA A 147 -0.08 -3.24 -12.75
C ALA A 147 -1.22 -4.19 -13.17
N THR A 148 -2.25 -4.28 -12.32
CA THR A 148 -3.48 -5.03 -12.53
C THR A 148 -4.67 -4.05 -12.52
N GLN A 149 -5.87 -4.44 -12.94
CA GLN A 149 -7.02 -3.53 -12.97
C GLN A 149 -7.33 -2.87 -11.61
N ALA A 150 -7.09 -3.57 -10.50
CA ALA A 150 -7.37 -3.09 -9.14
C ALA A 150 -6.12 -2.72 -8.32
N ASP A 151 -4.92 -3.10 -8.79
CA ASP A 151 -3.68 -2.96 -8.02
C ASP A 151 -2.59 -2.32 -8.87
N TYR A 152 -1.73 -1.53 -8.23
CA TYR A 152 -0.61 -0.85 -8.89
C TYR A 152 0.63 -1.76 -8.99
N SER A 153 1.57 -1.38 -9.84
CA SER A 153 2.84 -2.07 -10.07
C SER A 153 3.82 -1.92 -8.91
N VAL A 154 4.81 -2.82 -8.84
CA VAL A 154 5.88 -2.74 -7.82
C VAL A 154 6.76 -1.51 -8.00
N ASP A 155 6.91 -1.02 -9.24
CA ASP A 155 7.65 0.22 -9.50
C ASP A 155 6.94 1.43 -8.89
N THR A 156 5.61 1.52 -9.08
CA THR A 156 4.76 2.54 -8.46
C THR A 156 4.87 2.47 -6.94
N PHE A 157 4.83 1.26 -6.37
CA PHE A 157 5.01 1.06 -4.94
C PHE A 157 6.38 1.59 -4.44
N ARG A 158 7.45 1.19 -5.12
CA ARG A 158 8.83 1.56 -4.76
C ARG A 158 9.09 3.06 -4.85
N THR A 159 8.53 3.72 -5.86
CA THR A 159 8.86 5.11 -6.18
C THR A 159 7.84 6.13 -5.66
N ALA A 160 6.61 5.70 -5.36
CA ALA A 160 5.56 6.60 -4.88
C ALA A 160 5.13 6.33 -3.43
N ILE A 161 5.11 5.07 -2.97
CA ILE A 161 4.70 4.75 -1.59
C ILE A 161 5.90 4.73 -0.63
N LEU A 162 7.03 4.10 -0.98
CA LEU A 162 8.18 4.05 -0.07
C LEU A 162 8.73 5.43 0.33
N PRO A 163 8.81 6.43 -0.58
CA PRO A 163 9.22 7.77 -0.18
C PRO A 163 8.26 8.46 0.80
N LEU A 164 6.99 8.03 0.91
CA LEU A 164 6.09 8.58 1.92
C LEU A 164 6.56 8.28 3.34
N TYR A 165 7.27 7.16 3.55
CA TYR A 165 7.88 6.82 4.84
C TYR A 165 9.03 7.76 5.21
N ALA A 166 9.66 8.41 4.23
CA ALA A 166 10.71 9.39 4.49
C ALA A 166 10.18 10.62 5.21
N HIS A 167 8.94 11.05 4.90
CA HIS A 167 8.24 12.12 5.61
C HIS A 167 7.99 11.78 7.09
N PHE A 168 7.98 10.50 7.45
CA PHE A 168 7.88 10.00 8.83
C PHE A 168 9.25 9.67 9.46
N ASN A 169 10.37 10.13 8.87
CA ASN A 169 11.74 9.80 9.27
C ASN A 169 12.09 8.30 9.21
N ILE A 170 11.34 7.49 8.45
CA ILE A 170 11.59 6.06 8.28
C ILE A 170 12.32 5.84 6.95
N ILE A 171 13.63 6.14 6.94
CA ILE A 171 14.44 6.16 5.70
C ILE A 171 15.48 5.04 5.69
N ALA A 172 16.00 4.66 6.86
CA ALA A 172 17.15 3.76 6.91
C ALA A 172 16.79 2.33 6.48
N LYS A 173 17.64 1.71 5.64
CA LYS A 173 17.54 0.28 5.27
C LYS A 173 16.15 -0.13 4.76
N LEU A 174 15.48 0.78 4.03
CA LEU A 174 14.24 0.49 3.31
C LEU A 174 14.59 0.15 1.86
N GLU A 175 14.46 -1.11 1.48
CA GLU A 175 14.77 -1.58 0.14
C GLU A 175 13.66 -2.50 -0.37
N CYS A 176 13.13 -2.20 -1.56
CA CYS A 176 12.26 -3.10 -2.30
C CYS A 176 12.97 -3.46 -3.61
N ARG A 177 13.42 -4.71 -3.69
CA ARG A 177 14.14 -5.25 -4.85
C ARG A 177 13.27 -6.25 -5.59
N ILE A 178 13.17 -6.07 -6.89
CA ILE A 178 12.49 -6.98 -7.80
C ILE A 178 13.55 -7.94 -8.34
N THR A 179 13.43 -9.22 -8.02
CA THR A 179 14.34 -10.27 -8.52
C THR A 179 13.83 -10.85 -9.83
N LYS A 180 12.51 -11.09 -9.92
CA LYS A 180 11.83 -11.60 -11.11
C LYS A 180 10.54 -10.82 -11.34
N ARG A 181 10.35 -10.32 -12.56
CA ARG A 181 9.11 -9.67 -12.99
C ARG A 181 8.16 -10.66 -13.65
N SER A 182 6.87 -10.46 -13.44
CA SER A 182 5.76 -11.23 -14.00
C SER A 182 4.58 -10.32 -14.35
N CYS A 183 3.73 -10.77 -15.28
CA CYS A 183 2.52 -10.08 -15.74
C CYS A 183 1.27 -10.94 -15.57
N SER A 184 0.15 -10.36 -15.13
CA SER A 184 -1.14 -11.06 -15.07
C SER A 184 -1.55 -11.61 -16.46
N PRO A 185 -2.24 -12.77 -16.57
CA PRO A 185 -2.76 -13.65 -15.50
C PRO A 185 -1.76 -14.69 -14.98
N GLY A 186 -0.55 -14.79 -15.55
CA GLY A 186 0.47 -15.74 -15.11
C GLY A 186 1.47 -15.11 -14.14
N GLY A 187 1.60 -15.63 -12.93
CA GLY A 187 2.58 -15.11 -11.96
C GLY A 187 3.99 -15.69 -12.16
N GLY A 188 4.69 -15.94 -11.05
CA GLY A 188 6.10 -16.38 -11.05
C GLY A 188 7.09 -15.25 -10.76
N GLY A 189 6.59 -14.08 -10.34
CA GLY A 189 7.42 -12.98 -9.87
C GLY A 189 8.08 -13.27 -8.53
N GLU A 190 9.15 -12.54 -8.24
CA GLU A 190 9.85 -12.60 -6.97
C GLU A 190 10.28 -11.20 -6.54
N VAL A 191 9.80 -10.78 -5.36
CA VAL A 191 10.06 -9.45 -4.79
C VAL A 191 10.54 -9.61 -3.37
N SER A 192 11.68 -9.00 -3.04
CA SER A 192 12.21 -8.94 -1.69
C SER A 192 12.01 -7.54 -1.11
N LEU A 193 11.33 -7.46 0.02
CA LEU A 193 11.14 -6.26 0.82
C LEU A 193 12.00 -6.36 2.09
N THR A 194 12.91 -5.41 2.25
CA THR A 194 13.74 -5.24 3.45
C THR A 194 13.35 -3.94 4.14
N PHE A 195 12.98 -4.06 5.42
CA PHE A 195 12.62 -2.95 6.29
C PHE A 195 13.49 -3.01 7.55
N GLY A 196 14.56 -2.23 7.57
CA GLY A 196 15.54 -2.24 8.66
C GLY A 196 15.38 -1.17 9.72
N HIS A 197 14.37 -0.29 9.63
CA HIS A 197 14.23 0.86 10.51
C HIS A 197 12.92 0.86 11.31
N GLN A 198 13.01 0.34 12.54
CA GLN A 198 11.86 0.30 13.44
C GLN A 198 11.80 1.53 14.34
N ILE A 199 10.61 2.10 14.43
CA ILE A 199 10.32 3.31 15.19
C ILE A 199 9.42 2.99 16.37
N ARG A 200 9.53 3.80 17.42
CA ARG A 200 8.61 3.73 18.55
C ARG A 200 7.30 4.42 18.18
N LEU A 201 7.38 5.67 17.74
CA LEU A 201 6.27 6.51 17.32
C LEU A 201 6.68 7.25 16.06
N PRO A 202 5.83 7.27 15.01
CA PRO A 202 6.11 8.11 13.85
C PRO A 202 5.92 9.58 14.25
N PRO A 203 6.78 10.48 13.76
CA PRO A 203 6.63 11.90 14.00
C PRO A 203 5.34 12.41 13.36
N THR A 204 4.78 13.47 13.93
CA THR A 204 3.58 14.11 13.40
C THR A 204 3.88 14.83 12.10
N LEU A 205 3.07 14.55 11.09
CA LEU A 205 3.26 15.05 9.74
C LEU A 205 2.43 16.29 9.47
N HIS A 206 3.06 17.31 8.87
CA HIS A 206 2.40 18.54 8.42
C HIS A 206 2.67 18.78 6.93
N LEU A 207 1.89 18.14 6.05
CA LEU A 207 1.95 18.37 4.60
C LEU A 207 0.83 19.31 4.17
N ARG A 208 1.15 20.60 4.08
CA ARG A 208 0.18 21.64 3.71
C ARG A 208 0.34 22.13 2.28
N ASN A 209 1.55 22.10 1.75
CA ASN A 209 1.86 22.67 0.45
C ASN A 209 2.17 21.56 -0.57
N PRO A 210 1.31 21.34 -1.58
CA PRO A 210 1.58 20.38 -2.66
C PRO A 210 2.74 20.81 -3.57
N GLY A 211 3.06 22.11 -3.60
CA GLY A 211 4.14 22.66 -4.42
C GLY A 211 3.87 22.56 -5.93
N ARG A 212 4.88 22.94 -6.73
CA ARG A 212 4.82 22.82 -8.19
C ARG A 212 5.47 21.52 -8.62
N VAL A 213 4.88 20.81 -9.59
CA VAL A 213 5.51 19.63 -10.21
C VAL A 213 6.82 20.06 -10.90
N LYS A 214 7.95 19.51 -10.44
CA LYS A 214 9.29 19.86 -10.91
C LYS A 214 9.74 18.96 -12.04
N ARG A 215 9.48 17.65 -11.92
CA ARG A 215 10.03 16.63 -12.81
C ARG A 215 9.15 15.39 -12.85
N ILE A 216 9.21 14.67 -13.96
CA ILE A 216 8.54 13.37 -14.13
C ILE A 216 9.61 12.30 -14.33
N ARG A 217 9.51 11.22 -13.57
CA ARG A 217 10.31 10.01 -13.70
C ARG A 217 9.39 8.84 -13.96
N GLY A 218 9.90 7.75 -14.53
CA GLY A 218 9.07 6.57 -14.73
C GLY A 218 9.86 5.35 -15.12
N VAL A 219 9.20 4.20 -15.12
CA VAL A 219 9.74 2.92 -15.58
C VAL A 219 8.79 2.33 -16.60
N SER A 220 9.30 2.11 -17.81
CA SER A 220 8.65 1.34 -18.86
C SER A 220 9.25 -0.05 -18.85
N TYR A 221 8.44 -1.08 -18.58
CA TYR A 221 8.90 -2.46 -18.52
C TYR A 221 8.26 -3.32 -19.60
N THR A 222 9.05 -4.24 -20.15
CA THR A 222 8.59 -5.28 -21.07
C THR A 222 9.08 -6.64 -20.59
N ILE A 223 8.19 -7.63 -20.62
CA ILE A 223 8.44 -9.00 -20.17
C ILE A 223 8.12 -9.95 -21.31
N GLY A 224 9.11 -10.69 -21.79
CA GLY A 224 8.92 -11.68 -22.87
C GLY A 224 8.52 -11.10 -24.23
N VAL A 225 8.66 -9.78 -24.40
CA VAL A 225 8.39 -9.05 -25.65
C VAL A 225 9.57 -8.17 -26.04
N SER A 226 9.61 -7.74 -27.30
CA SER A 226 10.71 -6.91 -27.82
C SER A 226 10.85 -5.57 -27.09
N ALA A 227 12.10 -5.14 -26.91
CA ALA A 227 12.47 -3.83 -26.38
C ALA A 227 11.89 -2.65 -27.19
N GLY A 228 11.57 -2.86 -28.47
CA GLY A 228 10.95 -1.83 -29.32
C GLY A 228 9.60 -1.34 -28.76
N ASN A 229 8.87 -2.19 -28.03
CA ASN A 229 7.61 -1.78 -27.39
C ASN A 229 7.84 -0.73 -26.30
N ASN A 230 8.93 -0.82 -25.53
CA ASN A 230 9.28 0.20 -24.54
C ASN A 230 9.53 1.56 -25.19
N GLN A 231 10.27 1.59 -26.30
CA GLN A 231 10.57 2.84 -27.00
C GLN A 231 9.29 3.52 -27.54
N ARG A 232 8.36 2.72 -28.09
CA ARG A 232 7.05 3.20 -28.56
C ARG A 232 6.22 3.77 -27.42
N MET A 233 6.15 3.08 -26.27
CA MET A 233 5.45 3.60 -25.08
C MET A 233 6.06 4.93 -24.60
N ILE A 234 7.39 5.00 -24.48
CA ILE A 234 8.10 6.20 -24.00
C ILE A 234 7.86 7.38 -24.92
N HIS A 235 7.89 7.17 -26.25
CA HIS A 235 7.60 8.22 -27.22
C HIS A 235 6.16 8.73 -27.07
N ALA A 236 5.19 7.83 -26.97
CA ALA A 236 3.77 8.17 -26.85
C ALA A 236 3.45 8.90 -25.53
N ALA A 237 4.08 8.50 -24.41
CA ALA A 237 3.94 9.21 -23.13
C ALA A 237 4.57 10.61 -23.17
N ARG A 238 5.74 10.75 -23.79
CA ARG A 238 6.42 12.06 -23.96
C ARG A 238 5.64 13.01 -24.85
N GLU A 239 4.99 12.52 -25.91
CA GLU A 239 4.15 13.33 -26.80
C GLU A 239 3.07 14.11 -26.03
N VAL A 240 2.46 13.47 -25.02
CA VAL A 240 1.45 14.10 -24.16
C VAL A 240 2.09 15.02 -23.12
N LEU A 241 3.13 14.53 -22.43
CA LEU A 241 3.69 15.22 -21.25
C LEU A 241 4.60 16.41 -21.59
N ASN A 242 5.25 16.41 -22.76
CA ASN A 242 6.14 17.50 -23.22
C ASN A 242 5.43 18.85 -23.34
N GLN A 243 4.10 18.87 -23.46
CA GLN A 243 3.30 20.09 -23.50
C GLN A 243 3.32 20.84 -22.16
N PHE A 244 3.60 20.13 -21.06
CA PHE A 244 3.56 20.68 -19.69
C PHE A 244 4.96 20.84 -19.08
N ILE A 245 5.81 19.82 -19.18
CA ILE A 245 7.13 19.78 -18.53
C ILE A 245 8.15 19.16 -19.48
N ASN A 246 9.34 19.75 -19.56
CA ASN A 246 10.44 19.23 -20.39
C ASN A 246 11.33 18.19 -19.67
N ASP A 247 11.42 18.23 -18.33
CA ASP A 247 12.21 17.27 -17.53
C ASP A 247 11.46 15.95 -17.30
N ILE A 248 11.41 15.12 -18.36
CA ILE A 248 10.79 13.79 -18.35
C ILE A 248 11.83 12.72 -18.67
N TYR A 249 12.09 11.85 -17.69
CA TYR A 249 13.01 10.73 -17.84
C TYR A 249 12.36 9.41 -17.47
N ILE A 250 12.22 8.53 -18.47
CA ILE A 250 11.60 7.20 -18.30
C ILE A 250 12.67 6.14 -18.53
N TYR A 251 12.90 5.30 -17.52
CA TYR A 251 13.80 4.15 -17.58
C TYR A 251 13.15 3.04 -18.40
N SER A 252 13.91 2.41 -19.31
CA SER A 252 13.46 1.23 -20.04
C SER A 252 14.03 -0.04 -19.40
N GLU A 253 13.17 -0.94 -18.95
CA GLU A 253 13.56 -2.25 -18.43
C GLU A 253 13.04 -3.35 -19.35
N VAL A 254 13.94 -4.23 -19.79
CA VAL A 254 13.60 -5.32 -20.72
C VAL A 254 13.96 -6.63 -20.05
N VAL A 255 12.95 -7.46 -19.79
CA VAL A 255 13.10 -8.80 -19.27
C VAL A 255 12.84 -9.78 -20.42
N GLY A 256 13.91 -10.41 -20.90
CA GLY A 256 13.86 -11.25 -22.11
C GLY A 256 12.96 -12.48 -21.99
N ARG A 257 12.84 -13.07 -20.79
CA ARG A 257 11.99 -14.26 -20.56
C ARG A 257 11.09 -14.05 -19.36
N ALA A 258 9.79 -14.24 -19.55
CA ALA A 258 8.83 -14.31 -18.46
C ALA A 258 9.16 -15.54 -17.57
N PRO A 259 9.33 -15.37 -16.24
CA PRO A 259 9.54 -16.48 -15.33
C PRO A 259 8.33 -17.40 -15.39
N GLY A 260 8.56 -18.70 -15.49
CA GLY A 260 7.49 -19.69 -15.41
C GLY A 260 7.09 -19.94 -13.97
N ALA A 261 5.81 -20.31 -13.76
CA ALA A 261 5.42 -20.99 -12.53
C ALA A 261 6.22 -22.30 -12.38
N ASP A 262 6.57 -22.69 -11.15
CA ASP A 262 7.17 -24.00 -10.88
C ASP A 262 6.34 -25.09 -11.57
N GLY A 263 6.98 -25.82 -12.51
CA GLY A 263 6.30 -26.77 -13.41
C GLY A 263 6.44 -26.50 -14.91
N GLY A 264 7.33 -25.60 -15.34
CA GLY A 264 7.76 -25.50 -16.74
C GLY A 264 6.78 -24.82 -17.71
N LYS A 265 5.64 -24.32 -17.23
CA LYS A 265 4.74 -23.47 -18.03
C LYS A 265 5.40 -22.11 -18.28
N ARG A 266 5.39 -21.64 -19.53
CA ARG A 266 5.93 -20.32 -19.89
C ARG A 266 5.12 -19.23 -19.18
N GLY A 267 5.81 -18.26 -18.56
CA GLY A 267 5.17 -17.10 -17.96
C GLY A 267 4.47 -16.23 -19.01
N THR A 268 3.52 -15.41 -18.56
CA THR A 268 2.77 -14.53 -19.45
C THR A 268 3.64 -13.36 -19.92
N PRO A 269 3.83 -13.18 -21.23
CA PRO A 269 4.48 -11.98 -21.75
C PRO A 269 3.57 -10.77 -21.60
N GLY A 270 4.14 -9.60 -21.35
CA GLY A 270 3.38 -8.37 -21.21
C GLY A 270 4.27 -7.15 -21.10
N PHE A 271 3.67 -5.97 -21.08
CA PHE A 271 4.39 -4.71 -20.96
C PHE A 271 3.55 -3.69 -20.22
N GLY A 272 4.19 -2.67 -19.66
CA GLY A 272 3.50 -1.63 -18.93
C GLY A 272 4.43 -0.48 -18.60
N MET A 273 3.83 0.58 -18.08
CA MET A 273 4.51 1.80 -17.70
C MET A 273 4.00 2.29 -16.36
N SER A 274 4.92 2.73 -15.52
CA SER A 274 4.67 3.47 -14.29
C SER A 274 5.33 4.84 -14.41
N LEU A 275 4.58 5.90 -14.15
CA LEU A 275 5.05 7.28 -14.15
C LEU A 275 4.87 7.88 -12.76
N VAL A 276 5.83 8.69 -12.33
CA VAL A 276 5.82 9.41 -11.06
C VAL A 276 6.24 10.86 -11.29
N ALA A 277 5.37 11.79 -10.92
CA ALA A 277 5.64 13.22 -10.88
C ALA A 277 6.08 13.62 -9.47
N THR A 278 7.21 14.31 -9.37
CA THR A 278 7.74 14.84 -8.11
C THR A 278 7.53 16.35 -8.04
N SER A 279 6.94 16.84 -6.96
CA SER A 279 6.79 18.27 -6.69
C SER A 279 8.02 18.87 -6.01
N SER A 280 8.06 20.20 -5.92
CA SER A 280 9.10 20.95 -5.21
C SER A 280 9.11 20.71 -3.69
N THR A 281 8.01 20.22 -3.12
CA THR A 281 7.83 19.91 -1.69
C THR A 281 7.90 18.40 -1.42
N ASP A 282 8.47 17.63 -2.36
CA ASP A 282 8.56 16.16 -2.30
C ASP A 282 7.21 15.44 -2.18
N CYS A 283 6.13 16.05 -2.67
CA CYS A 283 4.88 15.36 -2.93
C CYS A 283 5.00 14.55 -4.23
N MET A 284 4.47 13.33 -4.23
CA MET A 284 4.58 12.38 -5.33
C MET A 284 3.19 12.02 -5.84
N TYR A 285 3.01 12.15 -7.16
CA TYR A 285 1.83 11.65 -7.87
C TYR A 285 2.27 10.55 -8.80
N SER A 286 1.53 9.46 -8.87
CA SER A 286 1.89 8.32 -9.68
C SER A 286 0.69 7.76 -10.42
N ALA A 287 0.96 7.23 -11.60
CA ALA A 287 -0.01 6.48 -12.36
C ALA A 287 0.69 5.30 -13.02
N ASP A 288 -0.07 4.22 -13.19
CA ASP A 288 0.38 3.09 -13.96
C ASP A 288 -0.70 2.56 -14.89
N TRP A 289 -0.20 1.91 -15.94
CA TRP A 289 -1.00 1.18 -16.88
C TRP A 289 -0.18 -0.01 -17.40
N GLY A 290 -0.77 -1.20 -17.31
CA GLY A 290 -0.19 -2.44 -17.81
C GLY A 290 -1.09 -3.09 -18.86
N SER A 291 -0.51 -3.93 -19.70
CA SER A 291 -1.25 -4.81 -20.58
C SER A 291 -2.08 -5.80 -19.76
N SER A 292 -3.39 -5.87 -20.00
CA SER A 292 -4.23 -6.96 -19.51
C SER A 292 -4.39 -8.03 -20.59
N ALA A 293 -4.64 -9.29 -20.20
CA ALA A 293 -4.97 -10.33 -21.16
C ALA A 293 -6.36 -10.13 -21.79
N ASP A 294 -7.26 -9.42 -21.11
CA ASP A 294 -8.64 -9.22 -21.57
C ASP A 294 -8.75 -8.17 -22.68
N VAL A 295 -7.88 -7.15 -22.63
CA VAL A 295 -7.92 -6.02 -23.56
C VAL A 295 -6.54 -5.85 -24.17
N ILE A 296 -6.42 -6.25 -25.44
CA ILE A 296 -5.21 -6.08 -26.24
C ILE A 296 -5.15 -4.61 -26.66
N MET A 297 -4.20 -3.87 -26.09
CA MET A 297 -3.94 -2.47 -26.42
C MET A 297 -2.57 -2.32 -27.07
N THR A 298 -2.42 -1.31 -27.91
CA THR A 298 -1.11 -1.00 -28.48
C THR A 298 -0.18 -0.37 -27.43
N PRO A 299 1.15 -0.52 -27.56
CA PRO A 299 2.11 0.18 -26.69
C PRO A 299 1.87 1.69 -26.64
N GLU A 300 1.55 2.32 -27.76
CA GLU A 300 1.27 3.76 -27.82
C GLU A 300 0.05 4.15 -27.00
N GLU A 301 -1.03 3.37 -27.07
CA GLU A 301 -2.23 3.59 -26.25
C GLU A 301 -1.95 3.44 -24.76
N ILE A 302 -1.16 2.44 -24.34
CA ILE A 302 -0.76 2.28 -22.94
C ILE A 302 0.08 3.47 -22.47
N GLY A 303 1.03 3.94 -23.30
CA GLY A 303 1.85 5.11 -22.99
C GLY A 303 1.02 6.39 -22.85
N ARG A 304 0.10 6.65 -23.79
CA ARG A 304 -0.82 7.80 -23.74
C ARG A 304 -1.79 7.69 -22.56
N GLY A 305 -2.39 6.52 -22.33
CA GLY A 305 -3.31 6.26 -21.23
C GLY A 305 -2.64 6.45 -19.86
N CYS A 306 -1.40 6.00 -19.69
CA CYS A 306 -0.63 6.21 -18.47
C CYS A 306 -0.34 7.70 -18.23
N ALA A 307 0.06 8.44 -19.27
CA ALA A 307 0.29 9.88 -19.19
C ALA A 307 -0.99 10.65 -18.82
N LEU A 308 -2.13 10.31 -19.42
CA LEU A 308 -3.42 10.93 -19.12
C LEU A 308 -3.89 10.61 -17.69
N ARG A 309 -3.73 9.36 -17.22
CA ARG A 309 -4.01 9.02 -15.81
C ARG A 309 -3.15 9.81 -14.83
N LEU A 310 -1.87 10.03 -15.16
CA LEU A 310 -1.00 10.86 -14.32
C LEU A 310 -1.51 12.31 -14.24
N LEU A 311 -1.92 12.88 -15.37
CA LEU A 311 -2.49 14.23 -15.39
C LEU A 311 -3.80 14.31 -14.60
N GLU A 312 -4.63 13.27 -14.65
CA GLU A 312 -5.85 13.17 -13.85
C GLU A 312 -5.53 13.18 -12.34
N GLU A 313 -4.55 12.37 -11.90
CA GLU A 313 -4.11 12.35 -10.50
C GLU A 313 -3.48 13.67 -10.04
N ILE A 314 -2.75 14.36 -10.93
CA ILE A 314 -2.21 15.71 -10.65
C ILE A 314 -3.36 16.73 -10.53
N THR A 315 -4.38 16.63 -11.37
CA THR A 315 -5.54 17.55 -11.39
C THR A 315 -6.37 17.40 -10.12
N LYS A 316 -6.53 16.17 -9.60
CA LYS A 316 -7.19 15.93 -8.30
C LYS A 316 -6.49 16.68 -7.16
N GLY A 317 -5.19 16.96 -7.30
CA GLY A 317 -4.42 17.81 -6.39
C GLY A 317 -4.18 17.20 -5.01
N GLY A 318 -3.74 18.03 -4.07
CA GLY A 318 -3.38 17.63 -2.71
C GLY A 318 -1.95 17.13 -2.57
N CYS A 319 -1.46 16.94 -1.35
CA CYS A 319 -0.09 16.54 -1.07
C CYS A 319 0.14 15.02 -1.20
N VAL A 320 -0.92 14.23 -1.10
CA VAL A 320 -0.86 12.76 -1.12
C VAL A 320 -1.90 12.24 -2.10
N GLN A 321 -1.47 11.38 -3.01
CA GLN A 321 -2.33 10.71 -4.00
C GLN A 321 -3.25 9.63 -3.39
N ARG A 322 -4.24 9.19 -4.17
CA ARG A 322 -5.24 8.17 -3.77
C ARG A 322 -4.61 6.86 -3.26
N ILE A 323 -3.55 6.40 -3.90
CA ILE A 323 -2.89 5.14 -3.55
C ILE A 323 -2.19 5.21 -2.17
N GLY A 324 -1.61 6.37 -1.84
CA GLY A 324 -0.82 6.55 -0.60
C GLY A 324 -1.63 7.02 0.61
N VAL A 325 -2.83 7.57 0.39
CA VAL A 325 -3.60 8.24 1.46
C VAL A 325 -3.93 7.30 2.63
N LYS A 326 -4.26 6.03 2.35
CA LYS A 326 -4.58 5.03 3.39
C LYS A 326 -3.34 4.71 4.24
N THR A 327 -2.16 4.61 3.62
CA THR A 327 -0.88 4.40 4.32
C THR A 327 -0.54 5.60 5.21
N VAL A 328 -0.57 6.82 4.66
CA VAL A 328 -0.23 8.05 5.41
C VAL A 328 -1.17 8.25 6.59
N VAL A 329 -2.49 8.13 6.40
CA VAL A 329 -3.46 8.27 7.50
C VAL A 329 -3.24 7.20 8.56
N SER A 330 -2.95 5.96 8.16
CA SER A 330 -2.68 4.87 9.12
C SER A 330 -1.43 5.14 9.97
N LEU A 331 -0.38 5.69 9.37
CA LEU A 331 0.83 6.08 10.10
C LEU A 331 0.58 7.28 11.01
N MET A 332 -0.17 8.29 10.56
CA MET A 332 -0.56 9.45 11.38
C MET A 332 -1.39 9.05 12.59
N MET A 333 -2.36 8.14 12.42
CA MET A 333 -3.18 7.62 13.52
C MET A 333 -2.35 6.92 14.61
N MET A 334 -1.25 6.27 14.21
CA MET A 334 -0.32 5.59 15.11
C MET A 334 0.79 6.51 15.65
N GLY A 335 0.83 7.78 15.24
CA GLY A 335 1.77 8.80 15.69
C GLY A 335 1.56 9.25 17.13
N SER A 336 2.35 10.23 17.58
CA SER A 336 2.17 10.87 18.89
C SER A 336 0.78 11.52 19.02
N GLU A 337 0.39 11.85 20.25
CA GLU A 337 -0.91 12.47 20.58
C GLU A 337 -1.00 13.95 20.15
N ASP A 338 -0.46 14.29 18.97
CA ASP A 338 -0.59 15.60 18.37
C ASP A 338 -1.43 15.52 17.08
N VAL A 339 -1.83 16.70 16.59
CA VAL A 339 -2.63 16.84 15.38
C VAL A 339 -1.72 16.90 14.16
N GLY A 340 -1.56 15.81 13.43
CA GLY A 340 -0.99 15.84 12.08
C GLY A 340 -1.96 16.52 11.10
N ARG A 341 -1.45 17.28 10.13
CA ARG A 341 -2.28 17.97 9.13
C ARG A 341 -1.80 17.63 7.73
N VAL A 342 -2.69 17.12 6.88
CA VAL A 342 -2.38 16.79 5.48
C VAL A 342 -3.45 17.39 4.58
N VAL A 343 -3.01 18.10 3.54
CA VAL A 343 -3.91 18.63 2.50
C VAL A 343 -4.13 17.57 1.43
N LEU A 344 -5.39 17.26 1.15
CA LEU A 344 -5.85 16.28 0.19
C LEU A 344 -6.77 16.93 -0.84
N GLY A 345 -6.81 16.37 -2.05
CA GLY A 345 -7.80 16.75 -3.05
C GLY A 345 -9.20 16.24 -2.71
N LYS A 346 -10.24 17.00 -3.06
CA LYS A 346 -11.65 16.58 -2.90
C LYS A 346 -11.93 15.26 -3.60
N GLY A 347 -11.31 15.01 -4.76
CA GLY A 347 -11.46 13.77 -5.53
C GLY A 347 -10.89 12.51 -4.85
N ILE A 348 -10.19 12.64 -3.72
CA ILE A 348 -9.66 11.50 -2.94
C ILE A 348 -10.70 10.96 -1.95
N PHE A 349 -11.72 11.76 -1.59
CA PHE A 349 -12.78 11.39 -0.66
C PHE A 349 -13.83 10.49 -1.31
N GLU A 350 -13.41 9.29 -1.68
CA GLU A 350 -14.29 8.24 -2.18
C GLU A 350 -14.83 7.37 -1.04
N GLU A 351 -15.84 6.54 -1.35
CA GLU A 351 -16.47 5.61 -0.40
C GLU A 351 -15.46 4.71 0.32
N ASP A 352 -14.45 4.23 -0.40
CA ASP A 352 -13.37 3.39 0.12
C ASP A 352 -12.52 4.10 1.18
N PHE A 353 -12.24 5.40 0.98
CA PHE A 353 -11.45 6.17 1.93
C PHE A 353 -12.30 6.55 3.15
N VAL A 354 -13.55 6.95 2.95
CA VAL A 354 -14.49 7.22 4.05
C VAL A 354 -14.72 5.97 4.89
N GLY A 355 -14.85 4.80 4.25
CA GLY A 355 -14.92 3.50 4.94
C GLY A 355 -13.70 3.24 5.81
N HIS A 356 -12.50 3.52 5.31
CA HIS A 356 -11.25 3.39 6.06
C HIS A 356 -11.22 4.29 7.31
N LEU A 357 -11.71 5.54 7.21
CA LEU A 357 -11.81 6.45 8.35
C LEU A 357 -12.86 5.99 9.38
N ARG A 358 -14.00 5.45 8.92
CA ARG A 358 -15.02 4.87 9.80
C ARG A 358 -14.49 3.67 10.57
N ASP A 359 -13.72 2.81 9.90
CA ASP A 359 -13.10 1.65 10.54
C ASP A 359 -12.11 2.12 11.63
N TRP A 360 -11.26 3.11 11.38
CA TRP A 360 -10.37 3.71 12.40
C TRP A 360 -11.14 4.26 13.62
N LYS A 361 -12.27 4.93 13.38
CA LYS A 361 -13.16 5.40 14.45
C LYS A 361 -13.72 4.23 15.27
N ALA A 362 -14.13 3.14 14.63
CA ALA A 362 -14.61 1.93 15.33
C ALA A 362 -13.52 1.27 16.18
N PHE A 363 -12.26 1.32 15.74
CA PHE A 363 -11.11 0.90 16.56
C PHE A 363 -10.80 1.88 17.72
N GLY A 364 -11.51 3.00 17.82
CA GLY A 364 -11.30 4.01 18.85
C GLY A 364 -9.92 4.65 18.74
N CYS A 365 -9.50 4.98 17.51
CA CYS A 365 -8.30 5.76 17.25
C CYS A 365 -8.71 7.09 16.61
N GLY A 366 -8.14 8.19 17.14
CA GLY A 366 -8.06 9.53 16.57
C GLY A 366 -9.34 10.12 15.95
N GLU A 367 -9.78 11.28 16.46
CA GLU A 367 -10.76 12.06 15.69
C GLU A 367 -10.09 12.65 14.44
N VAL A 368 -10.84 12.60 13.34
CA VAL A 368 -10.45 13.16 12.06
C VAL A 368 -11.22 14.44 11.85
N LEU A 369 -10.50 15.55 11.79
CA LEU A 369 -11.05 16.86 11.52
C LEU A 369 -10.93 17.15 10.03
N VAL A 370 -12.06 17.32 9.35
CA VAL A 370 -12.09 17.72 7.95
C VAL A 370 -12.43 19.21 7.89
N LYS A 371 -11.55 20.00 7.27
CA LYS A 371 -11.77 21.43 7.04
C LYS A 371 -11.49 21.76 5.58
N GLU A 372 -12.27 22.67 5.01
CA GLU A 372 -11.93 23.24 3.70
C GLU A 372 -10.62 24.01 3.81
N TRP A 373 -9.78 23.87 2.79
CA TRP A 373 -8.49 24.54 2.76
C TRP A 373 -8.67 25.97 2.25
N ASN A 374 -8.71 26.92 3.17
CA ASN A 374 -8.63 28.33 2.83
C ASN A 374 -7.14 28.68 2.73
N GLY A 375 -6.65 29.09 1.56
CA GLY A 375 -5.23 29.25 1.19
C GLY A 375 -4.36 30.16 2.09
N SER A 376 -4.88 30.68 3.21
CA SER A 376 -4.21 31.55 4.17
C SER A 376 -3.32 30.86 5.20
N GLU A 377 -3.30 29.52 5.30
CA GLU A 377 -2.51 28.79 6.30
C GLU A 377 -1.09 28.35 5.85
N GLY A 378 -0.53 29.02 4.84
CA GLY A 378 0.82 28.73 4.32
C GLY A 378 1.46 29.89 3.55
N LEU A 379 1.74 31.01 4.20
CA LEU A 379 2.54 32.09 3.60
C LEU A 379 4.05 31.82 3.75
N ALA A 380 4.72 31.56 2.62
CA ALA A 380 6.02 32.16 2.24
C ALA A 380 6.51 31.57 0.90
N GLY A 381 6.45 32.37 -0.18
CA GLY A 381 7.31 32.20 -1.36
C GLY A 381 6.90 31.14 -2.38
N GLY A 382 5.99 31.50 -3.28
CA GLY A 382 5.71 30.75 -4.50
C GLY A 382 4.23 30.82 -4.84
N GLY A 383 3.85 31.71 -5.75
CA GLY A 383 2.46 31.92 -6.14
C GLY A 383 1.79 30.60 -6.50
N MET A 384 0.73 30.24 -5.77
CA MET A 384 -0.20 29.17 -6.13
C MET A 384 -1.09 29.61 -7.30
N GLY A 385 -0.48 30.01 -8.41
CA GLY A 385 -1.21 30.29 -9.64
C GLY A 385 -1.63 28.97 -10.28
N GLY A 386 -2.82 28.46 -9.96
CA GLY A 386 -3.50 27.48 -10.80
C GLY A 386 -4.13 26.24 -10.13
N MET A 387 -4.11 26.10 -8.81
CA MET A 387 -4.95 25.10 -8.14
C MET A 387 -6.16 25.82 -7.55
N ASP A 388 -7.36 25.51 -8.04
CA ASP A 388 -8.60 26.06 -7.51
C ASP A 388 -8.70 25.77 -6.01
N GLU A 389 -8.61 26.81 -5.20
CA GLU A 389 -8.64 26.73 -3.73
C GLU A 389 -9.90 25.96 -3.23
N GLY A 390 -10.98 26.00 -4.01
CA GLY A 390 -12.22 25.26 -3.74
C GLY A 390 -12.14 23.74 -3.89
N GLN A 391 -11.04 23.16 -4.36
CA GLN A 391 -10.89 21.71 -4.56
C GLN A 391 -10.02 20.99 -3.51
N LEU A 392 -9.47 21.72 -2.53
CA LEU A 392 -8.57 21.16 -1.51
C LEU A 392 -9.23 21.09 -0.13
N ILE A 393 -8.87 20.06 0.63
CA ILE A 393 -9.35 19.80 1.98
C ILE A 393 -8.14 19.58 2.88
N SER A 394 -8.11 20.24 4.05
CA SER A 394 -7.18 19.93 5.12
C SER A 394 -7.75 18.86 6.03
N LEU A 395 -7.06 17.73 6.09
CA LEU A 395 -7.33 16.63 7.01
C LEU A 395 -6.44 16.75 8.25
N GLY A 396 -7.04 17.06 9.39
CA GLY A 396 -6.41 16.96 10.70
C GLY A 396 -6.62 15.57 11.29
N VAL A 397 -5.56 14.88 11.68
CA VAL A 397 -5.61 13.56 12.31
C VAL A 397 -4.94 13.64 13.67
N VAL A 398 -5.68 13.31 14.73
CA VAL A 398 -5.14 13.19 16.09
C VAL A 398 -4.54 11.79 16.25
N GLY A 399 -3.23 11.70 16.49
CA GLY A 399 -2.58 10.41 16.75
C GLY A 399 -2.96 9.84 18.13
N LYS A 400 -2.87 8.51 18.27
CA LYS A 400 -3.24 7.81 19.52
C LYS A 400 -2.04 7.53 20.45
N GLY A 401 -0.81 7.66 19.97
CA GLY A 401 0.39 7.40 20.77
C GLY A 401 0.66 5.92 21.07
N VAL A 402 -0.02 4.97 20.42
CA VAL A 402 0.15 3.52 20.70
C VAL A 402 1.55 3.03 20.31
N GLY A 403 2.05 3.44 19.13
CA GLY A 403 3.38 3.09 18.66
C GLY A 403 3.69 1.58 18.64
N ASN A 404 4.97 1.23 18.78
CA ASN A 404 5.45 -0.15 18.86
C ASN A 404 5.40 -0.68 20.31
N VAL A 405 4.54 -1.68 20.56
CA VAL A 405 4.34 -2.31 21.87
C VAL A 405 5.47 -3.31 22.22
N GLY A 406 6.21 -3.82 21.23
CA GLY A 406 7.15 -4.94 21.40
C GLY A 406 8.60 -4.56 21.73
N ARG A 407 8.97 -3.28 21.67
CA ARG A 407 10.37 -2.85 21.83
C ARG A 407 10.68 -2.59 23.31
N LYS A 408 11.64 -3.35 23.87
CA LYS A 408 12.23 -3.04 25.18
C LYS A 408 12.94 -1.68 25.07
N VAL A 409 12.61 -0.75 25.97
CA VAL A 409 13.39 0.47 26.17
C VAL A 409 14.77 0.02 26.63
N ALA A 410 15.79 0.34 25.84
CA ALA A 410 17.18 0.04 26.16
C ALA A 410 17.75 1.13 27.07
#